data_AF-E4TCA3-F1
#
_entry.id   AF-E4TCA3-F1
#
_cell.length_a   1.000
_cell.length_b   1.000
_cell.length_c   1.000
_cell.angle_alpha   90.00
_cell.angle_beta   90.00
_cell.angle_gamma   90.00
#
_symmetry.space_group_name_H-M   'P 1'
#
loop_
_entity.id
_entity.type
_entity.pdbx_description
1 polymer ?
#
loop_
_entity_poly.entity_id
_entity_poly.type
_entity_poly.pdbx_seq_one_letter_code
_entity_poly.pdbx_strand_id
1 'polypeptide(L)'
;MQYIDNILFLICLVVGFGLFIKSLKEIYRNIKLGKAIDRTDNKPERWRTMANVALGQSKMGARPVAGFLHILVYVGFLVINMEMLEIIVDGLFGTHRFLASVMGETLYALFTGTLEIMALLVLIAVVIFFIRRNVLSVKRFNMKEMFGWPKNDANWILVIEFVLMMAFLKMNAADSILQTRGVEGYHHLGAFPVSGTFLVPIMEVFRFDSSFLIFVERSAWWVHILGILFFMNYLYYSKHLHIIFAFPNTWFANLKPKGAFNNLDSVTKEIKLMMDPNADPYAASPDGAEPPAKFGAEDVFDLNQVQLLNAYTCTECGRCTAVCPANLTGKKLSPRKIMMSTRDRLEEVGQNINKNGKFVDDGKKLLDDYITREELWACTSCNACVEACPVLIDPLSIIFEMRRFLVMEQSAAPQELNLMMTNVENNAAPWQYNQADRLNWANED
;
A
#
# COMPACT_ATOMS: atom_id res chain seq x y z
N MET A 1 -3.36 40.50 -16.88
CA MET A 1 -3.10 40.33 -15.43
C MET A 1 -4.23 39.57 -14.73
N GLN A 2 -5.50 39.81 -15.08
CA GLN A 2 -6.69 39.23 -14.40
C GLN A 2 -6.88 37.70 -14.50
N TYR A 3 -6.15 37.01 -15.39
CA TYR A 3 -6.22 35.55 -15.57
C TYR A 3 -4.89 34.83 -15.36
N ILE A 4 -3.85 35.54 -14.91
CA ILE A 4 -2.51 34.93 -14.75
C ILE A 4 -2.57 33.80 -13.73
N ASP A 5 -3.23 34.04 -12.59
CA ASP A 5 -3.35 33.04 -11.52
C ASP A 5 -4.14 31.81 -11.96
N ASN A 6 -5.24 31.99 -12.70
CA ASN A 6 -6.04 30.89 -13.26
C ASN A 6 -5.25 30.07 -14.29
N ILE A 7 -4.46 30.72 -15.14
CA ILE A 7 -3.62 30.05 -16.13
C ILE A 7 -2.51 29.26 -15.42
N LEU A 8 -1.85 29.86 -14.43
CA LEU A 8 -0.85 29.17 -13.60
C LEU A 8 -1.46 27.97 -12.88
N PHE A 9 -2.66 28.13 -12.32
CA PHE A 9 -3.41 27.06 -11.67
C PHE A 9 -3.70 25.90 -12.63
N LEU A 10 -4.19 26.20 -13.83
CA LEU A 10 -4.45 25.19 -14.86
C LEU A 10 -3.16 24.45 -15.26
N ILE A 11 -2.04 25.16 -15.42
CA ILE A 11 -0.73 24.55 -15.72
C ILE A 11 -0.33 23.58 -14.59
N CYS A 12 -0.44 24.01 -13.33
CA CYS A 12 -0.14 23.17 -12.17
C CYS A 12 -1.01 21.91 -12.12
N LEU A 13 -2.32 22.02 -12.42
CA LEU A 13 -3.21 20.86 -12.50
C LEU A 13 -2.80 19.89 -13.61
N VAL A 14 -2.58 20.40 -14.83
CA VAL A 14 -2.22 19.56 -15.99
C VAL A 14 -0.89 18.85 -15.75
N VAL A 15 0.12 19.56 -15.23
CA VAL A 15 1.43 18.96 -14.88
C VAL A 15 1.27 17.95 -13.74
N GLY A 16 0.56 18.31 -12.67
CA GLY A 16 0.36 17.47 -11.50
C GLY A 16 -0.33 16.14 -11.84
N PHE A 17 -1.44 16.18 -12.57
CA PHE A 17 -2.15 14.97 -13.01
C PHE A 17 -1.39 14.21 -14.10
N GLY A 18 -0.71 14.92 -15.01
CA GLY A 18 0.10 14.30 -16.07
C GLY A 18 1.24 13.44 -15.51
N LEU A 19 1.97 13.94 -14.52
CA LEU A 19 3.01 13.21 -13.81
C LEU A 19 2.42 12.00 -13.05
N PHE A 20 1.31 12.20 -12.34
CA PHE A 20 0.66 11.13 -11.59
C PHE A 20 0.19 9.98 -12.50
N ILE A 21 -0.42 10.29 -13.65
CA ILE A 21 -0.84 9.28 -14.63
C ILE A 21 0.37 8.53 -15.21
N LYS A 22 1.47 9.23 -15.49
CA LYS A 22 2.71 8.60 -15.95
C LYS A 22 3.23 7.59 -14.91
N SER A 23 3.33 8.03 -13.66
CA SER A 23 3.72 7.19 -12.52
C SER A 23 2.81 5.95 -12.36
N LEU A 24 1.48 6.11 -12.42
CA LEU A 24 0.57 4.97 -12.36
C LEU A 24 0.76 3.98 -13.52
N LYS A 25 1.01 4.47 -14.75
CA LYS A 25 1.29 3.60 -15.90
C LYS A 25 2.58 2.80 -15.71
N GLU A 26 3.61 3.39 -15.09
CA GLU A 26 4.86 2.71 -14.78
C GLU A 26 4.65 1.57 -13.75
N ILE A 27 3.93 1.82 -12.64
CA ILE A 27 3.59 0.75 -11.69
C ILE A 27 2.75 -0.34 -12.36
N TYR A 28 1.73 0.05 -13.14
CA TYR A 28 0.89 -0.92 -13.84
C TYR A 28 1.71 -1.81 -14.77
N ARG A 29 2.63 -1.22 -15.56
CA ARG A 29 3.58 -1.98 -16.38
C ARG A 29 4.42 -2.91 -15.53
N ASN A 30 4.99 -2.43 -14.42
CA ASN A 30 5.84 -3.24 -13.55
C ASN A 30 5.07 -4.43 -12.96
N ILE A 31 3.83 -4.22 -12.49
CA ILE A 31 2.94 -5.30 -12.03
C ILE A 31 2.69 -6.32 -13.16
N LYS A 32 2.56 -5.85 -14.41
CA LYS A 32 2.35 -6.71 -15.59
C LYS A 32 3.59 -7.49 -16.03
N LEU A 33 4.77 -7.23 -15.48
CA LEU A 33 5.97 -8.06 -15.71
C LEU A 33 5.83 -9.46 -15.10
N GLY A 34 4.98 -9.62 -14.08
CA GLY A 34 4.73 -10.91 -13.45
C GLY A 34 3.83 -11.82 -14.29
N LYS A 35 3.92 -13.12 -14.00
CA LYS A 35 3.08 -14.17 -14.62
C LYS A 35 1.60 -13.88 -14.41
N ALA A 36 0.81 -14.03 -15.48
CA ALA A 36 -0.63 -13.87 -15.40
C ALA A 36 -1.24 -14.93 -14.46
N ILE A 37 -2.22 -14.52 -13.66
CA ILE A 37 -2.98 -15.41 -12.79
C ILE A 37 -4.44 -14.99 -12.84
N ASP A 38 -5.34 -15.96 -12.99
CA ASP A 38 -6.77 -15.68 -12.90
C ASP A 38 -7.23 -15.68 -11.44
N ARG A 39 -7.78 -14.55 -11.01
CA ARG A 39 -8.46 -14.34 -9.72
C ARG A 39 -9.74 -13.55 -9.93
N THR A 40 -10.46 -13.84 -11.01
CA THR A 40 -11.73 -13.18 -11.37
C THR A 40 -12.97 -14.03 -11.06
N ASP A 41 -12.76 -15.20 -10.44
CA ASP A 41 -13.78 -16.08 -9.89
C ASP A 41 -14.54 -15.43 -8.73
N ASN A 42 -15.71 -15.97 -8.36
CA ASN A 42 -16.48 -15.59 -7.16
C ASN A 42 -16.66 -14.05 -6.98
N LYS A 43 -16.98 -13.34 -8.07
CA LYS A 43 -17.11 -11.87 -8.10
C LYS A 43 -17.94 -11.27 -6.94
N PRO A 44 -19.11 -11.84 -6.54
CA PRO A 44 -19.88 -11.29 -5.43
C PRO A 44 -19.10 -11.29 -4.10
N GLU A 45 -18.38 -12.38 -3.82
CA GLU A 45 -17.57 -12.50 -2.61
C GLU A 45 -16.36 -11.57 -2.63
N ARG A 46 -15.76 -11.34 -3.80
CA ARG A 46 -14.68 -10.35 -3.97
C ARG A 46 -15.15 -8.92 -3.72
N TRP A 47 -16.36 -8.54 -4.20
CA TRP A 47 -16.91 -7.18 -3.99
C TRP A 47 -17.20 -6.98 -2.52
N ARG A 48 -17.77 -8.01 -1.89
CA ARG A 48 -18.03 -8.02 -0.44
C ARG A 48 -16.73 -7.92 0.36
N THR A 49 -15.71 -8.68 0.01
CA THR A 49 -14.39 -8.62 0.67
C THR A 49 -13.76 -7.24 0.54
N MET A 50 -13.72 -6.68 -0.68
CA MET A 50 -13.18 -5.35 -0.92
C MET A 50 -13.96 -4.28 -0.13
N ALA A 51 -15.29 -4.30 -0.19
CA ALA A 51 -16.12 -3.35 0.55
C ALA A 51 -15.91 -3.47 2.07
N ASN A 52 -15.90 -4.68 2.62
CA ASN A 52 -15.72 -4.91 4.06
C ASN A 52 -14.33 -4.49 4.57
N VAL A 53 -13.28 -4.63 3.76
CA VAL A 53 -11.90 -4.34 4.17
C VAL A 53 -11.51 -2.91 3.83
N ALA A 54 -11.65 -2.49 2.58
CA ALA A 54 -11.20 -1.17 2.12
C ALA A 54 -12.13 -0.05 2.60
N LEU A 55 -13.45 -0.21 2.46
CA LEU A 55 -14.42 0.81 2.91
C LEU A 55 -14.80 0.62 4.39
N GLY A 56 -15.08 -0.62 4.79
CA GLY A 56 -15.55 -0.96 6.14
C GLY A 56 -14.47 -1.05 7.21
N GLN A 57 -13.18 -0.96 6.84
CA GLN A 57 -12.04 -0.98 7.78
C GLN A 57 -12.06 -2.15 8.79
N SER A 58 -12.67 -3.29 8.43
CA SER A 58 -12.94 -4.43 9.34
C SER A 58 -11.70 -4.98 10.07
N LYS A 59 -10.50 -4.84 9.48
CA LYS A 59 -9.23 -5.27 10.07
C LYS A 59 -8.60 -4.26 11.04
N MET A 60 -9.19 -3.08 11.23
CA MET A 60 -8.65 -2.04 12.13
C MET A 60 -8.98 -2.29 13.60
N GLY A 61 -10.04 -3.05 13.91
CA GLY A 61 -10.47 -3.35 15.29
C GLY A 61 -9.45 -4.13 16.13
N ALA A 62 -8.52 -4.86 15.51
CA ALA A 62 -7.48 -5.63 16.21
C ALA A 62 -6.54 -4.76 17.08
N ARG A 63 -6.48 -3.45 16.84
CA ARG A 63 -5.70 -2.49 17.64
C ARG A 63 -6.55 -1.23 17.85
N PRO A 64 -7.45 -1.19 18.85
CA PRO A 64 -8.55 -0.23 18.92
C PRO A 64 -8.09 1.23 18.89
N VAL A 65 -7.06 1.59 19.66
CA VAL A 65 -6.54 2.98 19.68
C VAL A 65 -6.02 3.42 18.31
N ALA A 66 -5.16 2.61 17.68
CA ALA A 66 -4.59 2.94 16.37
C ALA A 66 -5.65 2.87 15.26
N GLY A 67 -6.60 1.94 15.37
CA GLY A 67 -7.71 1.79 14.44
C GLY A 67 -8.67 2.99 14.49
N PHE A 68 -9.02 3.45 15.69
CA PHE A 68 -9.87 4.63 15.88
C PHE A 68 -9.24 5.89 15.27
N LEU A 69 -7.97 6.17 15.60
CA LEU A 69 -7.26 7.31 15.03
C LEU A 69 -7.15 7.22 13.50
N HIS A 70 -6.94 6.02 12.95
CA HIS A 70 -6.90 5.82 11.50
C HIS A 70 -8.27 6.03 10.85
N ILE A 71 -9.36 5.63 11.49
CA ILE A 71 -10.72 5.90 11.00
C ILE A 71 -10.99 7.40 10.98
N LEU A 72 -10.56 8.15 11.99
CA LEU A 72 -10.67 9.63 11.97
C LEU A 72 -9.94 10.22 10.77
N VAL A 73 -8.69 9.80 10.52
CA VAL A 73 -7.93 10.25 9.35
C VAL A 73 -8.61 9.84 8.04
N TYR A 74 -9.12 8.62 7.95
CA TYR A 74 -9.79 8.11 6.76
C TYR A 74 -11.10 8.85 6.44
N VAL A 75 -11.97 9.04 7.45
CA VAL A 75 -13.23 9.78 7.27
C VAL A 75 -12.94 11.24 6.99
N GLY A 76 -12.00 11.85 7.72
CA GLY A 76 -11.54 13.21 7.46
C GLY A 76 -11.03 13.38 6.03
N PHE A 77 -10.20 12.46 5.55
CA PHE A 77 -9.74 12.44 4.16
C PHE A 77 -10.91 12.39 3.18
N LEU A 78 -11.87 11.46 3.33
CA LEU A 78 -13.00 11.35 2.41
C LEU A 78 -13.88 12.61 2.37
N VAL A 79 -14.16 13.20 3.54
CA VAL A 79 -15.02 14.40 3.65
C VAL A 79 -14.29 15.63 3.11
N ILE A 80 -13.02 15.84 3.49
CA ILE A 80 -12.22 17.01 3.07
C ILE A 80 -11.95 16.98 1.56
N ASN A 81 -11.81 15.80 0.94
CA ASN A 81 -11.66 15.72 -0.52
C ASN A 81 -12.89 16.22 -1.29
N MET A 82 -14.08 16.31 -0.67
CA MET A 82 -15.24 16.93 -1.34
C MET A 82 -15.03 18.44 -1.56
N GLU A 83 -14.33 19.11 -0.64
CA GLU A 83 -13.96 20.52 -0.76
C GLU A 83 -12.88 20.75 -1.81
N MET A 84 -12.11 19.72 -2.16
CA MET A 84 -11.14 19.84 -3.26
C MET A 84 -11.82 20.24 -4.57
N LEU A 85 -13.07 19.84 -4.78
CA LEU A 85 -13.87 20.29 -5.93
C LEU A 85 -14.09 21.81 -5.89
N GLU A 86 -14.38 22.39 -4.72
CA GLU A 86 -14.52 23.84 -4.55
C GLU A 86 -13.22 24.56 -4.89
N ILE A 87 -12.11 24.13 -4.28
CA ILE A 87 -10.79 24.74 -4.50
C ILE A 87 -10.38 24.66 -5.99
N ILE A 88 -10.68 23.55 -6.67
CA ILE A 88 -10.39 23.42 -8.11
C ILE A 88 -11.22 24.39 -8.96
N VAL A 89 -12.52 24.50 -8.66
CA VAL A 89 -13.41 25.41 -9.40
C VAL A 89 -13.02 26.87 -9.14
N ASP A 90 -12.80 27.23 -7.89
CA ASP A 90 -12.35 28.58 -7.49
C ASP A 90 -11.01 28.95 -8.14
N GLY A 91 -10.07 28.01 -8.21
CA GLY A 91 -8.79 28.22 -8.89
C GLY A 91 -8.90 28.38 -10.41
N LEU A 92 -9.79 27.63 -11.06
CA LEU A 92 -9.97 27.69 -12.52
C LEU A 92 -10.74 28.93 -12.97
N PHE A 93 -11.77 29.32 -12.23
CA PHE A 93 -12.70 30.38 -12.63
C PHE A 93 -12.53 31.68 -11.86
N GLY A 94 -11.67 31.72 -10.83
CA GLY A 94 -11.46 32.90 -10.00
C GLY A 94 -12.67 33.21 -9.11
N THR A 95 -13.50 32.20 -8.81
CA THR A 95 -14.62 32.32 -7.88
C THR A 95 -14.13 32.21 -6.43
N HIS A 96 -15.00 32.53 -5.49
CA HIS A 96 -14.75 32.35 -4.06
C HIS A 96 -15.93 31.60 -3.46
N ARG A 97 -15.64 30.44 -2.85
CA ARG A 97 -16.62 29.58 -2.18
C ARG A 97 -17.78 29.19 -3.08
N PHE A 98 -17.47 28.71 -4.30
CA PHE A 98 -18.46 28.36 -5.32
C PHE A 98 -19.59 27.44 -4.81
N LEU A 99 -19.31 26.46 -3.93
CA LEU A 99 -20.34 25.53 -3.47
C LEU A 99 -21.43 26.23 -2.63
N ALA A 100 -21.14 27.40 -2.04
CA ALA A 100 -22.16 28.20 -1.37
C ALA A 100 -23.31 28.59 -2.32
N SER A 101 -22.97 28.91 -3.58
CA SER A 101 -23.96 29.25 -4.62
C SER A 101 -24.81 28.06 -5.06
N VAL A 102 -24.31 26.83 -4.91
CA VAL A 102 -24.98 25.60 -5.34
C VAL A 102 -25.80 24.96 -4.20
N MET A 103 -25.25 24.95 -2.98
CA MET A 103 -25.82 24.26 -1.81
C MET A 103 -26.75 25.16 -0.99
N GLY A 104 -26.66 26.48 -1.17
CA GLY A 104 -27.30 27.47 -0.30
C GLY A 104 -26.56 27.66 1.02
N GLU A 105 -26.76 28.83 1.64
CA GLU A 105 -25.97 29.28 2.80
C GLU A 105 -26.00 28.32 3.99
N THR A 106 -27.19 27.81 4.35
CA THR A 106 -27.34 26.93 5.53
C THR A 106 -26.62 25.60 5.37
N LEU A 107 -26.78 24.95 4.21
CA LEU A 107 -26.15 23.66 3.96
C LEU A 107 -24.63 23.82 3.78
N TYR A 108 -24.19 24.92 3.15
CA TYR A 108 -22.78 25.26 3.03
C TYR A 108 -22.12 25.54 4.39
N ALA A 109 -22.81 26.23 5.30
CA ALA A 109 -22.36 26.42 6.68
C ALA A 109 -22.20 25.09 7.43
N LEU A 110 -23.15 24.16 7.28
CA LEU A 110 -23.02 22.82 7.87
C LEU A 110 -21.83 22.04 7.26
N PHE A 111 -21.64 22.13 5.95
CA PHE A 111 -20.54 21.48 5.24
C PHE A 111 -19.17 22.00 5.72
N THR A 112 -18.95 23.31 5.65
CA THR A 112 -17.70 23.96 6.09
C THR A 112 -17.43 23.78 7.59
N GLY A 113 -18.46 23.85 8.43
CA GLY A 113 -18.34 23.54 9.86
C GLY A 113 -17.94 22.09 10.12
N THR A 114 -18.44 21.13 9.33
CA THR A 114 -18.05 19.73 9.42
C THR A 114 -16.59 19.55 9.00
N LEU A 115 -16.16 20.21 7.93
CA LEU A 115 -14.79 20.17 7.42
C LEU A 115 -13.79 20.70 8.45
N GLU A 116 -14.11 21.81 9.13
CA GLU A 116 -13.31 22.38 10.21
C GLU A 116 -13.10 21.39 11.37
N ILE A 117 -14.18 20.77 11.83
CA ILE A 117 -14.12 19.78 12.92
C ILE A 117 -13.30 18.57 12.47
N MET A 118 -13.52 18.06 11.26
CA MET A 118 -12.74 16.95 10.71
C MET A 118 -11.26 17.29 10.60
N ALA A 119 -10.91 18.49 10.11
CA ALA A 119 -9.52 18.95 10.00
C ALA A 119 -8.83 18.99 11.37
N LEU A 120 -9.51 19.45 12.43
CA LEU A 120 -8.97 19.41 13.79
C LEU A 120 -8.74 17.97 14.28
N LEU A 121 -9.71 17.07 14.06
CA LEU A 121 -9.60 15.67 14.46
C LEU A 121 -8.45 14.95 13.73
N VAL A 122 -8.27 15.23 12.44
CA VAL A 122 -7.13 14.75 11.65
C VAL A 122 -5.83 15.29 12.23
N LEU A 123 -5.75 16.59 12.51
CA LEU A 123 -4.56 17.23 13.10
C LEU A 123 -4.15 16.57 14.42
N ILE A 124 -5.12 16.34 15.31
CA ILE A 124 -4.91 15.64 16.59
C ILE A 124 -4.41 14.21 16.34
N ALA A 125 -5.05 13.47 15.43
CA ALA A 125 -4.67 12.10 15.11
C ALA A 125 -3.23 12.00 14.54
N VAL A 126 -2.87 12.92 13.64
CA VAL A 126 -1.53 13.01 13.04
C VAL A 126 -0.46 13.30 14.10
N VAL A 127 -0.73 14.25 15.02
CA VAL A 127 0.18 14.53 16.15
C VAL A 127 0.35 13.30 17.04
N ILE A 128 -0.74 12.61 17.39
CA ILE A 128 -0.65 11.38 18.18
C ILE A 128 0.12 10.28 17.44
N PHE A 129 -0.08 10.11 16.13
CA PHE A 129 0.69 9.16 15.34
C PHE A 129 2.18 9.52 15.28
N PHE A 130 2.50 10.81 15.15
CA PHE A 130 3.86 11.31 15.15
C PHE A 130 4.57 11.04 16.48
N ILE A 131 3.92 11.34 17.61
CA ILE A 131 4.43 11.04 18.96
C ILE A 131 4.58 9.53 19.14
N ARG A 132 3.55 8.74 18.81
CA ARG A 132 3.59 7.29 18.96
C ARG A 132 4.70 6.65 18.14
N ARG A 133 5.04 7.21 16.99
CA ARG A 133 6.08 6.70 16.11
C ARG A 133 7.48 7.08 16.57
N ASN A 134 7.70 8.34 16.94
CA ASN A 134 9.04 8.88 17.21
C ASN A 134 9.42 8.87 18.70
N VAL A 135 8.44 8.93 19.61
CA VAL A 135 8.65 8.99 21.06
C VAL A 135 8.40 7.65 21.75
N LEU A 136 7.27 6.99 21.49
CA LEU A 136 6.86 5.76 22.23
C LEU A 136 7.59 4.46 21.81
N SER A 137 8.64 4.55 20.99
CA SER A 137 9.55 3.45 20.59
C SER A 137 8.89 2.08 20.33
N VAL A 138 7.88 2.03 19.47
CA VAL A 138 7.19 0.77 19.14
C VAL A 138 8.14 -0.20 18.42
N LYS A 139 8.40 -1.38 19.01
CA LYS A 139 9.38 -2.39 18.53
C LYS A 139 9.35 -2.62 17.01
N ARG A 140 8.18 -2.89 16.43
CA ARG A 140 8.05 -3.18 14.98
C ARG A 140 8.44 -2.01 14.06
N PHE A 141 8.52 -0.78 14.56
CA PHE A 141 8.95 0.40 13.82
C PHE A 141 10.46 0.70 13.99
N ASN A 142 11.14 0.02 14.91
CA ASN A 142 12.57 0.16 15.20
C ASN A 142 13.36 -1.11 14.86
N MET A 143 12.88 -1.90 13.88
CA MET A 143 13.59 -3.07 13.39
C MET A 143 14.53 -2.71 12.23
N LYS A 144 15.50 -3.58 11.95
CA LYS A 144 16.61 -3.31 11.02
C LYS A 144 16.13 -2.89 9.62
N GLU A 145 15.06 -3.51 9.12
CA GLU A 145 14.50 -3.20 7.80
C GLU A 145 13.79 -1.84 7.72
N MET A 146 13.54 -1.17 8.86
CA MET A 146 12.91 0.15 8.88
C MET A 146 13.92 1.30 8.87
N PHE A 147 15.22 1.03 9.02
CA PHE A 147 16.23 2.09 9.01
C PHE A 147 16.37 2.70 7.61
N GLY A 148 16.51 4.03 7.55
CA GLY A 148 16.59 4.78 6.29
C GLY A 148 15.23 5.24 5.75
N TRP A 149 15.01 5.08 4.44
CA TRP A 149 13.84 5.57 3.71
C TRP A 149 12.49 5.19 4.34
N PRO A 150 12.22 3.93 4.72
CA PRO A 150 10.95 3.54 5.32
C PRO A 150 10.58 4.31 6.59
N LYS A 151 11.56 4.69 7.42
CA LYS A 151 11.30 5.49 8.62
C LYS A 151 10.96 6.92 8.25
N ASN A 152 11.76 7.52 7.38
CA ASN A 152 11.64 8.91 6.95
C ASN A 152 10.36 9.16 6.16
N ASP A 153 10.00 8.28 5.23
CA ASP A 153 8.78 8.38 4.41
C ASP A 153 7.52 8.56 5.28
N ALA A 154 7.37 7.73 6.32
CA ALA A 154 6.25 7.84 7.24
C ALA A 154 6.23 9.14 8.05
N ASN A 155 7.41 9.70 8.37
CA ASN A 155 7.48 10.99 9.07
C ASN A 155 7.14 12.14 8.11
N TRP A 156 7.61 12.08 6.86
CA TRP A 156 7.27 13.07 5.84
C TRP A 156 5.77 13.12 5.56
N ILE A 157 5.11 11.97 5.43
CA ILE A 157 3.65 11.92 5.29
C ILE A 157 2.95 12.68 6.42
N LEU A 158 3.29 12.37 7.68
CA LEU A 158 2.66 13.01 8.85
C LEU A 158 2.93 14.52 8.89
N VAL A 159 4.12 14.95 8.48
CA VAL A 159 4.46 16.38 8.39
C VAL A 159 3.67 17.06 7.27
N ILE A 160 3.56 16.43 6.10
CA ILE A 160 2.78 16.96 4.97
C ILE A 160 1.30 17.07 5.35
N GLU A 161 0.71 16.01 5.92
CA GLU A 161 -0.68 16.01 6.40
C GLU A 161 -0.90 17.13 7.43
N PHE A 162 0.02 17.30 8.39
CA PHE A 162 -0.05 18.39 9.36
C PHE A 162 -0.01 19.77 8.69
N VAL A 163 0.92 19.99 7.76
CA VAL A 163 1.06 21.27 7.04
C VAL A 163 -0.19 21.57 6.20
N LEU A 164 -0.75 20.57 5.53
CA LEU A 164 -1.98 20.73 4.75
C LEU A 164 -3.17 21.10 5.63
N MET A 165 -3.40 20.38 6.75
CA MET A 165 -4.49 20.71 7.67
C MET A 165 -4.31 22.10 8.30
N MET A 166 -3.06 22.50 8.61
CA MET A 166 -2.77 23.84 9.11
C MET A 166 -2.97 24.93 8.05
N ALA A 167 -2.62 24.66 6.78
CA ALA A 167 -2.86 25.59 5.68
C ALA A 167 -4.38 25.79 5.49
N PHE A 168 -5.14 24.71 5.51
CA PHE A 168 -6.59 24.73 5.44
C PHE A 168 -7.24 25.61 6.54
N LEU A 169 -6.90 25.35 7.82
CA LEU A 169 -7.45 26.13 8.93
C LEU A 169 -6.98 27.60 8.92
N LYS A 170 -5.73 27.87 8.51
CA LYS A 170 -5.23 29.26 8.38
C LYS A 170 -5.96 30.04 7.30
N MET A 171 -6.23 29.41 6.16
CA MET A 171 -7.01 29.98 5.07
C MET A 171 -8.41 30.38 5.58
N ASN A 172 -9.12 29.48 6.25
CA ASN A 172 -10.44 29.77 6.82
C ASN A 172 -10.43 30.82 7.93
N ALA A 173 -9.40 30.84 8.77
CA ALA A 173 -9.25 31.88 9.81
C ALA A 173 -9.10 33.28 9.20
N ALA A 174 -8.22 33.43 8.20
CA ALA A 174 -8.01 34.70 7.52
C ALA A 174 -9.27 35.12 6.75
N ASP A 175 -9.90 34.18 6.04
CA ASP A 175 -11.16 34.38 5.33
C ASP A 175 -12.28 34.88 6.27
N SER A 176 -12.47 34.23 7.43
CA SER A 176 -13.48 34.63 8.42
C SER A 176 -13.30 36.06 8.94
N ILE A 177 -12.05 36.51 9.15
CA ILE A 177 -11.77 37.89 9.57
C ILE A 177 -12.08 38.87 8.44
N LEU A 178 -11.69 38.55 7.19
CA LEU A 178 -11.95 39.38 6.01
C LEU A 178 -13.46 39.56 5.76
N GLN A 179 -14.25 38.49 5.91
CA GLN A 179 -15.70 38.54 5.85
C GLN A 179 -16.28 39.50 6.91
N THR A 180 -15.80 39.40 8.16
CA THR A 180 -16.24 40.27 9.27
C THR A 180 -15.90 41.75 9.04
N ARG A 181 -14.81 42.02 8.33
CA ARG A 181 -14.38 43.37 7.97
C ARG A 181 -15.10 43.92 6.74
N GLY A 182 -15.96 43.13 6.08
CA GLY A 182 -16.70 43.54 4.89
C GLY A 182 -15.79 43.86 3.69
N VAL A 183 -14.67 43.15 3.56
CA VAL A 183 -13.74 43.33 2.42
C VAL A 183 -14.41 42.85 1.13
N GLU A 184 -14.28 43.62 0.05
CA GLU A 184 -14.87 43.28 -1.25
C GLU A 184 -14.42 41.89 -1.73
N GLY A 185 -15.39 41.07 -2.19
CA GLY A 185 -15.15 39.69 -2.61
C GLY A 185 -15.19 38.65 -1.48
N TYR A 186 -15.27 39.06 -0.21
CA TYR A 186 -15.40 38.17 0.95
C TYR A 186 -16.79 38.33 1.59
N HIS A 187 -17.71 37.45 1.22
CA HIS A 187 -19.08 37.46 1.74
C HIS A 187 -19.22 36.56 2.98
N HIS A 188 -20.16 36.88 3.88
CA HIS A 188 -20.49 36.07 5.07
C HIS A 188 -21.01 34.68 4.70
N LEU A 189 -20.10 33.75 4.44
CA LEU A 189 -20.39 32.42 3.90
C LEU A 189 -19.60 31.37 4.68
N GLY A 190 -20.31 30.31 5.09
CA GLY A 190 -19.74 29.17 5.80
C GLY A 190 -19.77 29.31 7.32
N ALA A 191 -19.31 28.27 8.02
CA ALA A 191 -19.13 28.26 9.47
C ALA A 191 -17.72 27.79 9.82
N PHE A 192 -17.03 28.55 10.67
CA PHE A 192 -15.62 28.32 11.03
C PHE A 192 -15.44 28.09 12.55
N PRO A 193 -16.04 27.04 13.14
CA PRO A 193 -16.03 26.83 14.58
C PRO A 193 -14.63 26.58 15.15
N VAL A 194 -13.72 25.98 14.38
CA VAL A 194 -12.36 25.67 14.84
C VAL A 194 -11.44 26.85 14.61
N SER A 195 -11.35 27.31 13.36
CA SER A 195 -10.49 28.44 12.96
C SER A 195 -10.90 29.71 13.70
N GLY A 196 -12.21 29.97 13.83
CA GLY A 196 -12.76 31.10 14.57
C GLY A 196 -12.45 31.06 16.07
N THR A 197 -12.41 29.87 16.68
CA THR A 197 -12.14 29.73 18.12
C THR A 197 -10.64 29.76 18.43
N PHE A 198 -9.82 29.10 17.61
CA PHE A 198 -8.41 28.85 17.96
C PHE A 198 -7.41 29.72 17.20
N LEU A 199 -7.69 30.11 15.95
CA LEU A 199 -6.73 30.84 15.10
C LEU A 199 -7.06 32.33 14.99
N VAL A 200 -8.34 32.70 14.87
CA VAL A 200 -8.75 34.11 14.76
C VAL A 200 -8.28 34.96 15.95
N PRO A 201 -8.41 34.53 17.23
CA PRO A 201 -7.89 35.32 18.34
C PRO A 201 -6.38 35.56 18.27
N ILE A 202 -5.63 34.57 17.79
CA ILE A 202 -4.17 34.68 17.63
C ILE A 202 -3.85 35.71 16.54
N MET A 203 -4.55 35.68 15.40
CA MET A 203 -4.34 36.64 14.31
C MET A 203 -4.74 38.08 14.69
N GLU A 204 -5.83 38.25 15.42
CA GLU A 204 -6.32 39.56 15.88
C GLU A 204 -5.41 40.20 16.94
N VAL A 205 -4.68 39.41 17.75
CA VAL A 205 -3.65 39.94 18.67
C VAL A 205 -2.59 40.76 17.93
N PHE A 206 -2.22 40.35 16.71
CA PHE A 206 -1.22 41.06 15.91
C PHE A 206 -1.82 42.23 15.09
N ARG A 207 -3.16 42.37 15.05
CA ARG A 207 -3.88 43.42 14.34
C ARG A 207 -3.42 43.61 12.88
N PHE A 208 -3.27 42.51 12.16
CA PHE A 208 -2.92 42.56 10.74
C PHE A 208 -3.94 43.36 9.93
N ASP A 209 -3.46 44.14 8.98
CA ASP A 209 -4.28 44.86 8.01
C ASP A 209 -4.93 43.89 6.99
N SER A 210 -5.95 44.38 6.27
CA SER A 210 -6.70 43.54 5.33
C SER A 210 -5.84 43.04 4.16
N SER A 211 -4.86 43.82 3.68
CA SER A 211 -3.97 43.34 2.61
C SER A 211 -3.09 42.19 3.07
N PHE A 212 -2.54 42.24 4.28
CA PHE A 212 -1.79 41.12 4.83
C PHE A 212 -2.66 39.87 5.03
N LEU A 213 -3.90 40.03 5.50
CA LEU A 213 -4.82 38.89 5.65
C LEU A 213 -5.18 38.23 4.32
N ILE A 214 -5.41 39.02 3.26
CA ILE A 214 -5.60 38.49 1.90
C ILE A 214 -4.36 37.70 1.47
N PHE A 215 -3.15 38.24 1.72
CA PHE A 215 -1.92 37.53 1.41
C PHE A 215 -1.81 36.20 2.17
N VAL A 216 -2.18 36.16 3.46
CA VAL A 216 -2.18 34.93 4.26
C VAL A 216 -3.18 33.91 3.72
N GLU A 217 -4.41 34.34 3.44
CA GLU A 217 -5.46 33.48 2.87
C GLU A 217 -5.01 32.86 1.55
N ARG A 218 -4.57 33.69 0.59
CA ARG A 218 -4.12 33.23 -0.72
C ARG A 218 -2.87 32.36 -0.66
N SER A 219 -1.92 32.71 0.20
CA SER A 219 -0.71 31.89 0.39
C SER A 219 -1.05 30.52 0.98
N ALA A 220 -1.95 30.48 1.97
CA ALA A 220 -2.40 29.23 2.56
C ALA A 220 -3.17 28.36 1.56
N TRP A 221 -4.03 28.97 0.74
CA TRP A 221 -4.73 28.30 -0.36
C TRP A 221 -3.74 27.69 -1.38
N TRP A 222 -2.75 28.45 -1.83
CA TRP A 222 -1.73 27.97 -2.78
C TRP A 222 -0.86 26.86 -2.19
N VAL A 223 -0.41 27.02 -0.95
CA VAL A 223 0.34 25.99 -0.22
C VAL A 223 -0.48 24.71 -0.10
N HIS A 224 -1.79 24.83 0.16
CA HIS A 224 -2.68 23.68 0.28
C HIS A 224 -2.83 22.95 -1.05
N ILE A 225 -3.25 23.60 -2.13
CA ILE A 225 -3.46 22.91 -3.43
C ILE A 225 -2.16 22.39 -4.04
N LEU A 226 -1.08 23.18 -4.02
CA LEU A 226 0.22 22.72 -4.52
C LEU A 226 0.77 21.59 -3.65
N GLY A 227 0.53 21.66 -2.33
CA GLY A 227 0.85 20.59 -1.41
C GLY A 227 0.07 19.31 -1.68
N ILE A 228 -1.22 19.38 -2.05
CA ILE A 228 -2.02 18.22 -2.48
C ILE A 228 -1.47 17.64 -3.78
N LEU A 229 -1.20 18.47 -4.79
CA LEU A 229 -0.64 18.01 -6.07
C LEU A 229 0.74 17.38 -5.90
N PHE A 230 1.57 17.95 -5.03
CA PHE A 230 2.85 17.38 -4.62
C PHE A 230 2.65 16.04 -3.91
N PHE A 231 1.77 15.98 -2.92
CA PHE A 231 1.53 14.75 -2.15
C PHE A 231 0.99 13.62 -3.04
N MET A 232 0.09 13.94 -3.97
CA MET A 232 -0.42 13.00 -4.98
C MET A 232 0.71 12.37 -5.80
N ASN A 233 1.69 13.17 -6.24
CA ASN A 233 2.85 12.65 -6.98
C ASN A 233 3.87 11.94 -6.08
N TYR A 234 3.95 12.35 -4.81
CA TYR A 234 4.76 11.69 -3.79
C TYR A 234 4.26 10.27 -3.47
N LEU A 235 2.95 10.00 -3.59
CA LEU A 235 2.36 8.68 -3.32
C LEU A 235 3.11 7.55 -4.03
N TYR A 236 3.57 7.78 -5.26
CA TYR A 236 4.27 6.77 -6.07
C TYR A 236 5.51 6.18 -5.37
N TYR A 237 6.24 6.99 -4.59
CA TYR A 237 7.50 6.59 -3.93
C TYR A 237 7.31 6.23 -2.45
N SER A 238 6.06 6.18 -1.98
CA SER A 238 5.70 6.22 -0.58
C SER A 238 4.84 5.04 -0.17
N LYS A 239 4.90 4.65 1.11
CA LYS A 239 3.95 3.67 1.68
C LYS A 239 2.50 4.15 1.67
N HIS A 240 2.26 5.46 1.47
CA HIS A 240 0.91 6.00 1.39
C HIS A 240 0.18 5.58 0.10
N LEU A 241 0.89 5.00 -0.88
CA LEU A 241 0.32 4.39 -2.09
C LEU A 241 -0.81 3.38 -1.81
N HIS A 242 -0.83 2.80 -0.62
CA HIS A 242 -1.89 1.90 -0.17
C HIS A 242 -3.30 2.50 -0.25
N ILE A 243 -3.47 3.84 -0.18
CA ILE A 243 -4.81 4.45 -0.32
C ILE A 243 -5.41 4.18 -1.70
N ILE A 244 -4.57 3.92 -2.72
CA ILE A 244 -4.99 3.57 -4.07
C ILE A 244 -5.08 2.04 -4.21
N PHE A 245 -3.97 1.33 -3.92
CA PHE A 245 -3.89 -0.10 -4.24
C PHE A 245 -4.57 -1.02 -3.23
N ALA A 246 -4.95 -0.55 -2.03
CA ALA A 246 -5.73 -1.39 -1.09
C ALA A 246 -7.05 -1.89 -1.71
N PHE A 247 -7.69 -1.09 -2.58
CA PHE A 247 -8.92 -1.47 -3.27
C PHE A 247 -8.70 -2.66 -4.23
N PRO A 248 -7.90 -2.56 -5.31
CA PRO A 248 -7.66 -3.69 -6.19
C PRO A 248 -6.98 -4.86 -5.48
N ASN A 249 -6.13 -4.62 -4.49
CA ASN A 249 -5.46 -5.71 -3.77
C ASN A 249 -6.44 -6.56 -2.97
N THR A 250 -7.37 -5.93 -2.24
CA THR A 250 -8.38 -6.66 -1.46
C THR A 250 -9.40 -7.35 -2.35
N TRP A 251 -9.68 -6.81 -3.54
CA TRP A 251 -10.45 -7.47 -4.59
C TRP A 251 -9.77 -8.78 -5.09
N PHE A 252 -8.47 -8.71 -5.38
CA PHE A 252 -7.67 -9.86 -5.84
C PHE A 252 -7.13 -10.74 -4.70
N ALA A 253 -7.62 -10.56 -3.47
CA ALA A 253 -7.21 -11.37 -2.33
C ALA A 253 -7.45 -12.86 -2.57
N ASN A 254 -6.65 -13.70 -1.91
CA ASN A 254 -6.81 -15.15 -1.97
C ASN A 254 -8.02 -15.59 -1.12
N LEU A 255 -9.06 -16.11 -1.78
CA LEU A 255 -10.28 -16.62 -1.17
C LEU A 255 -10.17 -18.10 -0.74
N LYS A 256 -9.14 -18.82 -1.18
CA LYS A 256 -8.91 -20.19 -0.74
C LYS A 256 -8.62 -20.24 0.76
N PRO A 257 -8.86 -21.38 1.43
CA PRO A 257 -8.48 -21.59 2.81
C PRO A 257 -7.03 -21.17 3.07
N LYS A 258 -6.79 -20.53 4.21
CA LYS A 258 -5.44 -20.10 4.60
C LYS A 258 -4.54 -21.31 4.73
N GLY A 259 -3.35 -21.24 4.14
CA GLY A 259 -2.41 -22.37 4.05
C GLY A 259 -2.63 -23.30 2.85
N ALA A 260 -3.66 -23.10 2.02
CA ALA A 260 -3.80 -23.83 0.78
C ALA A 260 -2.73 -23.38 -0.24
N PHE A 261 -1.89 -24.31 -0.68
CA PHE A 261 -0.88 -24.09 -1.72
C PHE A 261 -1.40 -24.47 -3.10
N ASN A 262 -0.79 -23.88 -4.14
CA ASN A 262 -1.02 -24.31 -5.51
C ASN A 262 -0.18 -25.54 -5.83
N ASN A 263 -0.75 -26.43 -6.63
CA ASN A 263 0.02 -27.42 -7.36
C ASN A 263 0.52 -26.77 -8.66
N LEU A 264 1.68 -27.22 -9.13
CA LEU A 264 2.19 -26.79 -10.43
C LEU A 264 1.41 -27.54 -11.52
N ASP A 265 0.71 -26.79 -12.37
CA ASP A 265 -0.07 -27.39 -13.47
C ASP A 265 0.83 -28.14 -14.46
N SER A 266 2.05 -27.64 -14.70
CA SER A 266 3.05 -28.31 -15.53
C SER A 266 3.41 -29.69 -14.98
N VAL A 267 3.76 -29.77 -13.69
CA VAL A 267 4.08 -31.03 -13.01
C VAL A 267 2.86 -31.95 -12.95
N THR A 268 1.67 -31.40 -12.70
CA THR A 268 0.43 -32.19 -12.63
C THR A 268 0.09 -32.82 -13.98
N LYS A 269 0.32 -32.09 -15.09
CA LYS A 269 0.14 -32.63 -16.44
C LYS A 269 1.15 -33.75 -16.72
N GLU A 270 2.41 -33.54 -16.36
CA GLU A 270 3.47 -34.54 -16.53
C GLU A 270 3.16 -35.83 -15.75
N ILE A 271 2.80 -35.71 -14.47
CA ILE A 271 2.41 -36.86 -13.65
C ILE A 271 1.20 -37.59 -14.26
N LYS A 272 0.18 -36.86 -14.71
CA LYS A 272 -1.00 -37.47 -15.35
C LYS A 272 -0.64 -38.20 -16.64
N LEU A 273 0.31 -37.68 -17.41
CA LEU A 273 0.83 -38.33 -18.62
C LEU A 273 1.58 -39.62 -18.25
N MET A 274 2.44 -39.58 -17.23
CA MET A 274 3.14 -40.77 -16.73
C MET A 274 2.20 -41.84 -16.13
N MET A 275 1.05 -41.43 -15.62
CA MET A 275 0.03 -42.32 -15.06
C MET A 275 -1.01 -42.79 -16.09
N ASP A 276 -1.00 -42.29 -17.32
CA ASP A 276 -1.93 -42.71 -18.36
C ASP A 276 -1.40 -44.01 -19.03
N PRO A 277 -2.06 -45.16 -18.84
CA PRO A 277 -1.62 -46.42 -19.43
C PRO A 277 -1.71 -46.44 -20.96
N ASN A 278 -2.37 -45.45 -21.58
CA ASN A 278 -2.48 -45.31 -23.04
C ASN A 278 -1.53 -44.24 -23.60
N ALA A 279 -0.77 -43.54 -22.76
CA ALA A 279 0.21 -42.57 -23.25
C ALA A 279 1.39 -43.30 -23.89
N ASP A 280 1.77 -42.87 -25.11
CA ASP A 280 2.97 -43.36 -25.78
C ASP A 280 4.21 -42.66 -25.18
N PRO A 281 5.08 -43.37 -24.43
CA PRO A 281 6.27 -42.78 -23.82
C PRO A 281 7.35 -42.35 -24.83
N TYR A 282 7.19 -42.70 -26.11
CA TYR A 282 8.08 -42.31 -27.20
C TYR A 282 7.50 -41.22 -28.11
N ALA A 283 6.32 -40.70 -27.78
CA ALA A 283 5.74 -39.58 -28.51
C ALA A 283 6.68 -38.37 -28.44
N ALA A 284 7.20 -37.94 -29.59
CA ALA A 284 8.02 -36.75 -29.68
C ALA A 284 7.21 -35.54 -29.17
N SER A 285 7.87 -34.65 -28.42
CA SER A 285 7.27 -33.36 -28.09
C SER A 285 6.84 -32.68 -29.40
N PRO A 286 5.63 -32.12 -29.47
CA PRO A 286 5.16 -31.42 -30.66
C PRO A 286 6.20 -30.38 -31.11
N ASP A 287 6.47 -30.30 -32.41
CA ASP A 287 7.35 -29.27 -32.97
C ASP A 287 6.87 -27.88 -32.52
N GLY A 288 7.72 -27.15 -31.79
CA GLY A 288 7.39 -25.85 -31.21
C GLY A 288 6.86 -25.88 -29.77
N ALA A 289 6.96 -27.01 -29.06
CA ALA A 289 6.70 -27.04 -27.62
C ALA A 289 7.60 -26.03 -26.89
N GLU A 290 6.99 -25.07 -26.19
CA GLU A 290 7.74 -24.10 -25.40
C GLU A 290 8.57 -24.81 -24.33
N PRO A 291 9.82 -24.37 -24.08
CA PRO A 291 10.63 -24.94 -23.01
C PRO A 291 9.88 -24.83 -21.67
N PRO A 292 10.04 -25.81 -20.76
CA PRO A 292 9.36 -25.78 -19.48
C PRO A 292 9.64 -24.46 -18.77
N ALA A 293 8.57 -23.79 -18.33
CA ALA A 293 8.72 -22.59 -17.52
C ALA A 293 9.43 -22.95 -16.21
N LYS A 294 10.38 -22.09 -15.79
CA LYS A 294 11.09 -22.19 -14.51
C LYS A 294 10.11 -22.47 -13.35
N PHE A 295 10.43 -23.45 -12.53
CA PHE A 295 9.68 -23.79 -11.33
C PHE A 295 9.96 -22.78 -10.22
N GLY A 296 8.91 -22.19 -9.66
CA GLY A 296 9.05 -21.22 -8.59
C GLY A 296 9.48 -19.83 -9.08
N ALA A 297 10.13 -19.07 -8.19
CA ALA A 297 10.60 -17.73 -8.47
C ALA A 297 12.03 -17.47 -8.01
N GLU A 298 12.87 -17.03 -8.95
CA GLU A 298 14.22 -16.54 -8.69
C GLU A 298 14.25 -15.01 -8.58
N ASP A 299 13.51 -14.34 -9.47
CA ASP A 299 13.38 -12.88 -9.52
C ASP A 299 11.91 -12.45 -9.71
N VAL A 300 11.64 -11.14 -9.70
CA VAL A 300 10.29 -10.56 -9.77
C VAL A 300 9.49 -10.95 -11.02
N PHE A 301 10.16 -11.28 -12.13
CA PHE A 301 9.52 -11.75 -13.37
C PHE A 301 8.86 -13.12 -13.21
N ASP A 302 9.36 -13.94 -12.27
CA ASP A 302 8.85 -15.27 -12.03
C ASP A 302 7.63 -15.29 -11.10
N LEU A 303 7.41 -14.19 -10.36
CA LEU A 303 6.25 -13.98 -9.51
C LEU A 303 5.02 -13.64 -10.35
N ASN A 304 3.82 -13.88 -9.80
CA ASN A 304 2.58 -13.51 -10.48
C ASN A 304 2.18 -12.05 -10.22
N GLN A 305 1.32 -11.52 -11.09
CA GLN A 305 0.87 -10.11 -11.05
C GLN A 305 0.26 -9.72 -9.69
N VAL A 306 -0.41 -10.64 -8.99
CA VAL A 306 -1.01 -10.34 -7.68
C VAL A 306 0.03 -10.29 -6.57
N GLN A 307 1.11 -11.07 -6.66
CA GLN A 307 2.26 -10.96 -5.77
C GLN A 307 2.99 -9.62 -5.93
N LEU A 308 3.12 -9.13 -7.16
CA LEU A 308 3.72 -7.82 -7.44
C LEU A 308 2.80 -6.67 -6.96
N LEU A 309 1.48 -6.78 -7.19
CA LEU A 309 0.49 -5.83 -6.64
C LEU A 309 0.54 -5.78 -5.10
N ASN A 310 0.64 -6.95 -4.46
CA ASN A 310 0.79 -7.06 -3.01
C ASN A 310 2.02 -6.29 -2.50
N ALA A 311 3.14 -6.31 -3.24
CA ALA A 311 4.36 -5.60 -2.86
C ALA A 311 4.17 -4.08 -2.88
N TYR A 312 3.56 -3.53 -3.94
CA TYR A 312 3.20 -2.10 -4.01
C TYR A 312 2.13 -1.68 -2.99
N THR A 313 1.28 -2.60 -2.55
CA THR A 313 0.22 -2.32 -1.57
C THR A 313 0.74 -2.36 -0.12
N CYS A 314 1.95 -2.86 0.12
CA CYS A 314 2.49 -3.03 1.45
C CYS A 314 2.59 -1.68 2.20
N THR A 315 1.87 -1.57 3.32
CA THR A 315 1.88 -0.35 4.15
C THR A 315 3.07 -0.25 5.10
N GLU A 316 3.95 -1.27 5.09
CA GLU A 316 5.10 -1.41 5.99
C GLU A 316 4.73 -1.36 7.50
N CYS A 317 3.46 -1.60 7.84
CA CYS A 317 2.95 -1.47 9.20
C CYS A 317 3.54 -2.49 10.21
N GLY A 318 4.14 -3.58 9.71
CA GLY A 318 4.82 -4.59 10.50
C GLY A 318 3.91 -5.48 11.34
N ARG A 319 2.59 -5.52 11.08
CA ARG A 319 1.67 -6.46 11.75
C ARG A 319 2.08 -7.91 11.49
N CYS A 320 2.38 -8.24 10.22
CA CYS A 320 2.84 -9.55 9.79
C CYS A 320 4.15 -9.99 10.49
N THR A 321 5.09 -9.07 10.69
CA THR A 321 6.34 -9.37 11.39
C THR A 321 6.13 -9.53 12.89
N ALA A 322 5.29 -8.71 13.50
CA ALA A 322 5.01 -8.77 14.94
C ALA A 322 4.35 -10.09 15.39
N VAL A 323 3.68 -10.81 14.48
CA VAL A 323 3.05 -12.12 14.75
C VAL A 323 3.84 -13.30 14.21
N CYS A 324 4.97 -13.06 13.54
CA CYS A 324 5.76 -14.12 12.91
C CYS A 324 6.52 -14.92 13.99
N PRO A 325 6.28 -16.22 14.17
CA PRO A 325 6.96 -17.01 15.20
C PRO A 325 8.49 -17.00 15.03
N ALA A 326 8.97 -17.10 13.79
CA ALA A 326 10.39 -17.04 13.48
C ALA A 326 11.04 -15.71 13.88
N ASN A 327 10.35 -14.59 13.65
CA ASN A 327 10.84 -13.27 14.03
C ASN A 327 10.87 -13.11 15.55
N LEU A 328 9.84 -13.61 16.25
CA LEU A 328 9.73 -13.56 17.71
C LEU A 328 10.88 -14.31 18.40
N THR A 329 11.33 -15.43 17.83
CA THR A 329 12.49 -16.20 18.32
C THR A 329 13.84 -15.66 17.85
N GLY A 330 13.88 -14.49 17.18
CA GLY A 330 15.12 -13.85 16.75
C GLY A 330 15.72 -14.36 15.44
N LYS A 331 15.02 -15.19 14.66
CA LYS A 331 15.46 -15.58 13.30
C LYS A 331 15.35 -14.38 12.35
N LYS A 332 16.09 -14.43 11.23
CA LYS A 332 16.16 -13.30 10.28
C LYS A 332 14.86 -12.98 9.55
N LEU A 333 13.91 -13.91 9.45
CA LEU A 333 12.67 -13.70 8.70
C LEU A 333 11.85 -12.53 9.25
N SER A 334 11.54 -11.58 8.36
CA SER A 334 10.49 -10.58 8.52
C SER A 334 9.57 -10.64 7.29
N PRO A 335 8.32 -11.11 7.41
CA PRO A 335 7.38 -11.15 6.29
C PRO A 335 7.13 -9.77 5.67
N ARG A 336 7.24 -8.69 6.46
CA ARG A 336 7.23 -7.32 5.93
C ARG A 336 8.42 -7.08 5.01
N LYS A 337 9.63 -7.47 5.43
CA LYS A 337 10.84 -7.28 4.62
C LYS A 337 10.73 -8.01 3.29
N ILE A 338 10.16 -9.22 3.24
CA ILE A 338 9.90 -9.93 1.97
C ILE A 338 9.12 -9.05 0.98
N MET A 339 8.05 -8.39 1.44
CA MET A 339 7.25 -7.50 0.59
C MET A 339 8.03 -6.24 0.19
N MET A 340 8.79 -5.65 1.10
CA MET A 340 9.62 -4.47 0.83
C MET A 340 10.71 -4.78 -0.19
N SER A 341 11.50 -5.84 0.03
CA SER A 341 12.51 -6.35 -0.90
C SER A 341 11.94 -6.64 -2.28
N THR A 342 10.74 -7.23 -2.35
CA THR A 342 10.06 -7.48 -3.64
C THR A 342 9.69 -6.17 -4.35
N ARG A 343 9.15 -5.19 -3.62
CA ARG A 343 8.83 -3.87 -4.18
C ARG A 343 10.08 -3.16 -4.65
N ASP A 344 11.11 -3.11 -3.82
CA ASP A 344 12.35 -2.38 -4.11
C ASP A 344 13.04 -2.98 -5.35
N ARG A 345 13.12 -4.32 -5.46
CA ARG A 345 13.60 -5.00 -6.68
C ARG A 345 12.74 -4.66 -7.91
N LEU A 346 11.41 -4.66 -7.76
CA LEU A 346 10.50 -4.36 -8.86
C LEU A 346 10.60 -2.89 -9.33
N GLU A 347 10.83 -1.96 -8.42
CA GLU A 347 11.10 -0.56 -8.73
C GLU A 347 12.44 -0.38 -9.45
N GLU A 348 13.50 -1.07 -9.01
CA GLU A 348 14.79 -1.06 -9.72
C GLU A 348 14.67 -1.60 -11.15
N VAL A 349 13.94 -2.71 -11.34
CA VAL A 349 13.62 -3.25 -12.67
C VAL A 349 12.83 -2.22 -13.50
N GLY A 350 11.84 -1.55 -12.90
CA GLY A 350 11.06 -0.50 -13.56
C GLY A 350 11.91 0.68 -14.01
N GLN A 351 12.86 1.13 -13.17
CA GLN A 351 13.80 2.20 -13.49
C GLN A 351 14.77 1.79 -14.60
N ASN A 352 15.24 0.54 -14.59
CA ASN A 352 16.06 -0.03 -15.65
C ASN A 352 15.31 0.02 -17.01
N ILE A 353 14.06 -0.42 -17.05
CA ILE A 353 13.22 -0.36 -18.26
C ILE A 353 12.98 1.08 -18.69
N ASN A 354 12.72 2.01 -17.77
CA ASN A 354 12.53 3.42 -18.08
C ASN A 354 13.76 4.02 -18.77
N LYS A 355 14.97 3.62 -18.36
CA LYS A 355 16.24 4.11 -18.91
C LYS A 355 16.56 3.48 -20.27
N ASN A 356 16.29 2.18 -20.43
CA ASN A 356 16.78 1.38 -21.55
C ASN A 356 15.69 1.01 -22.59
N GLY A 357 14.42 1.32 -22.32
CA GLY A 357 13.26 0.91 -23.12
C GLY A 357 12.86 -0.56 -22.97
N LYS A 358 13.78 -1.41 -22.50
CA LYS A 358 13.58 -2.82 -22.16
C LYS A 358 14.40 -3.17 -20.92
N PHE A 359 14.09 -4.29 -20.28
CA PHE A 359 14.93 -4.77 -19.19
C PHE A 359 16.29 -5.20 -19.75
N VAL A 360 17.35 -4.67 -19.17
CA VAL A 360 18.74 -5.09 -19.39
C VAL A 360 19.21 -5.69 -18.09
N ASP A 361 19.71 -6.92 -18.15
CA ASP A 361 20.20 -7.64 -16.97
C ASP A 361 21.23 -6.79 -16.20
N ASP A 362 20.92 -6.55 -14.93
CA ASP A 362 21.73 -5.76 -14.01
C ASP A 362 22.55 -6.64 -13.05
N GLY A 363 22.52 -7.96 -13.25
CA GLY A 363 23.23 -8.95 -12.43
C GLY A 363 22.64 -9.15 -11.05
N LYS A 364 21.48 -8.55 -10.75
CA LYS A 364 20.79 -8.68 -9.46
C LYS A 364 19.56 -9.56 -9.59
N LYS A 365 19.18 -10.22 -8.51
CA LYS A 365 17.99 -11.08 -8.42
C LYS A 365 17.30 -10.90 -7.07
N LEU A 366 15.97 -11.09 -7.03
CA LEU A 366 15.24 -11.05 -5.76
C LEU A 366 15.80 -12.06 -4.72
N LEU A 367 16.11 -13.27 -5.19
CA LEU A 367 16.80 -14.29 -4.40
C LEU A 367 18.29 -13.95 -4.23
N ASP A 368 18.80 -14.19 -3.02
CA ASP A 368 20.19 -14.01 -2.60
C ASP A 368 20.67 -12.54 -2.49
N ASP A 369 20.28 -11.61 -3.38
CA ASP A 369 20.65 -10.19 -3.24
C ASP A 369 19.74 -9.40 -2.29
N TYR A 370 18.42 -9.64 -2.33
CA TYR A 370 17.44 -8.91 -1.51
C TYR A 370 16.80 -9.76 -0.43
N ILE A 371 16.62 -11.06 -0.70
CA ILE A 371 16.03 -12.04 0.21
C ILE A 371 16.96 -13.23 0.31
N THR A 372 17.46 -13.48 1.51
CA THR A 372 18.43 -14.56 1.76
C THR A 372 17.73 -15.91 1.93
N ARG A 373 18.44 -17.00 1.62
CA ARG A 373 17.96 -18.37 1.85
C ARG A 373 17.59 -18.63 3.31
N GLU A 374 18.33 -18.06 4.26
CA GLU A 374 18.04 -18.18 5.69
C GLU A 374 16.67 -17.59 6.06
N GLU A 375 16.32 -16.44 5.48
CA GLU A 375 15.00 -15.83 5.68
C GLU A 375 13.90 -16.71 5.10
N LEU A 376 14.12 -17.27 3.90
CA LEU A 376 13.18 -18.19 3.27
C LEU A 376 12.98 -19.42 4.13
N TRP A 377 14.04 -20.11 4.56
CA TRP A 377 13.95 -21.37 5.31
C TRP A 377 13.53 -21.19 6.77
N ALA A 378 13.64 -19.99 7.33
CA ALA A 378 13.10 -19.69 8.66
C ALA A 378 11.55 -19.69 8.72
N CYS A 379 10.86 -19.59 7.58
CA CYS A 379 9.40 -19.60 7.53
C CYS A 379 8.80 -20.97 7.93
N THR A 380 7.88 -21.00 8.88
CA THR A 380 7.21 -22.23 9.30
C THR A 380 5.93 -22.52 8.53
N SER A 381 5.61 -21.72 7.50
CA SER A 381 4.37 -21.81 6.70
C SER A 381 3.06 -21.73 7.51
N CYS A 382 3.09 -21.20 8.74
CA CYS A 382 1.92 -21.12 9.64
C CYS A 382 0.84 -20.10 9.25
N ASN A 383 1.02 -19.34 8.16
CA ASN A 383 0.07 -18.36 7.62
C ASN A 383 -0.27 -17.13 8.51
N ALA A 384 0.25 -17.02 9.75
CA ALA A 384 -0.03 -15.90 10.67
C ALA A 384 0.17 -14.50 10.05
N CYS A 385 1.18 -14.35 9.18
CA CYS A 385 1.47 -13.09 8.48
C CYS A 385 0.35 -12.64 7.54
N VAL A 386 -0.30 -13.58 6.85
CA VAL A 386 -1.40 -13.33 5.89
C VAL A 386 -2.67 -12.98 6.65
N GLU A 387 -2.94 -13.66 7.76
CA GLU A 387 -4.12 -13.41 8.59
C GLU A 387 -4.09 -12.02 9.25
N ALA A 388 -2.92 -11.63 9.77
CA ALA A 388 -2.72 -10.34 10.44
C ALA A 388 -2.66 -9.14 9.49
N CYS A 389 -2.56 -9.38 8.18
CA CYS A 389 -2.46 -8.32 7.19
C CYS A 389 -3.78 -7.52 7.09
N PRO A 390 -3.74 -6.18 7.25
CA PRO A 390 -4.97 -5.38 7.22
C PRO A 390 -5.56 -5.23 5.81
N VAL A 391 -4.74 -5.42 4.78
CA VAL A 391 -5.10 -5.26 3.36
C VAL A 391 -4.96 -6.56 2.57
N LEU A 392 -4.99 -7.70 3.27
CA LEU A 392 -5.02 -9.07 2.72
C LEU A 392 -3.85 -9.46 1.79
N ILE A 393 -2.68 -8.84 1.98
CA ILE A 393 -1.43 -9.25 1.33
C ILE A 393 -0.98 -10.64 1.79
N ASP A 394 -0.36 -11.39 0.88
CA ASP A 394 0.12 -12.76 1.09
C ASP A 394 1.65 -12.88 0.88
N PRO A 395 2.47 -12.55 1.90
CA PRO A 395 3.93 -12.73 1.82
C PRO A 395 4.35 -14.20 1.72
N LEU A 396 3.54 -15.11 2.27
CA LEU A 396 3.84 -16.54 2.25
C LEU A 396 3.88 -17.08 0.82
N SER A 397 3.01 -16.59 -0.05
CA SER A 397 3.00 -16.98 -1.46
C SER A 397 4.34 -16.71 -2.16
N ILE A 398 5.00 -15.57 -1.89
CA ILE A 398 6.31 -15.24 -2.47
C ILE A 398 7.39 -16.16 -1.90
N ILE A 399 7.42 -16.34 -0.58
CA ILE A 399 8.37 -17.25 0.09
C ILE A 399 8.26 -18.66 -0.50
N PHE A 400 7.06 -19.14 -0.74
CA PHE A 400 6.83 -20.48 -1.26
C PHE A 400 7.31 -20.65 -2.70
N GLU A 401 7.07 -19.68 -3.59
CA GLU A 401 7.61 -19.71 -4.95
C GLU A 401 9.15 -19.68 -4.94
N MET A 402 9.78 -18.91 -4.05
CA MET A 402 11.24 -18.88 -3.95
C MET A 402 11.82 -20.19 -3.38
N ARG A 403 11.15 -20.79 -2.39
CA ARG A 403 11.51 -22.14 -1.90
C ARG A 403 11.37 -23.17 -3.00
N ARG A 404 10.30 -23.13 -3.77
CA ARG A 404 10.07 -24.03 -4.90
C ARG A 404 11.21 -23.94 -5.92
N PHE A 405 11.67 -22.73 -6.24
CA PHE A 405 12.84 -22.54 -7.11
C PHE A 405 14.10 -23.17 -6.52
N LEU A 406 14.39 -22.91 -5.24
CA LEU A 406 15.54 -23.51 -4.56
C LEU A 406 15.52 -25.04 -4.59
N VAL A 407 14.35 -25.66 -4.40
CA VAL A 407 14.23 -27.13 -4.39
C VAL A 407 14.28 -27.70 -5.81
N MET A 408 13.45 -27.18 -6.72
CA MET A 408 13.18 -27.82 -8.02
C MET A 408 14.20 -27.45 -9.10
N GLU A 409 14.83 -26.27 -9.01
CA GLU A 409 15.78 -25.78 -10.03
C GLU A 409 17.23 -25.81 -9.54
N GLN A 410 17.48 -25.57 -8.25
CA GLN A 410 18.83 -25.54 -7.69
C GLN A 410 19.21 -26.77 -6.85
N SER A 411 18.27 -27.68 -6.59
CA SER A 411 18.48 -28.81 -5.67
C SER A 411 19.05 -28.38 -4.30
N ALA A 412 18.70 -27.19 -3.85
CA ALA A 412 19.27 -26.49 -2.70
C ALA A 412 18.33 -26.50 -1.48
N ALA A 413 17.57 -27.59 -1.31
CA ALA A 413 16.79 -27.80 -0.09
C ALA A 413 17.73 -28.05 1.12
N PRO A 414 17.33 -27.61 2.33
CA PRO A 414 17.99 -27.97 3.58
C PRO A 414 18.18 -29.48 3.72
N GLN A 415 19.28 -29.90 4.32
CA GLN A 415 19.63 -31.33 4.45
C GLN A 415 18.54 -32.12 5.17
N GLU A 416 17.92 -31.54 6.20
CA GLU A 416 16.82 -32.15 6.95
C GLU A 416 15.60 -32.42 6.06
N LEU A 417 15.30 -31.53 5.12
CA LEU A 417 14.22 -31.72 4.16
C LEU A 417 14.59 -32.76 3.09
N ASN A 418 15.84 -32.79 2.62
CA ASN A 418 16.30 -33.82 1.70
C ASN A 418 16.23 -35.22 2.32
N LEU A 419 16.61 -35.35 3.60
CA LEU A 419 16.50 -36.62 4.33
C LEU A 419 15.04 -37.05 4.47
N MET A 420 14.15 -36.12 4.82
CA MET A 420 12.71 -36.40 4.90
C MET A 420 12.14 -36.84 3.54
N MET A 421 12.44 -36.11 2.45
CA MET A 421 11.97 -36.47 1.10
C MET A 421 12.48 -37.84 0.67
N THR A 422 13.76 -38.15 0.92
CA THR A 422 14.36 -39.46 0.65
C THR A 422 13.68 -40.57 1.45
N ASN A 423 13.34 -40.32 2.72
CA ASN A 423 12.61 -41.29 3.54
C ASN A 423 11.19 -41.53 3.02
N VAL A 424 10.48 -40.47 2.60
CA VAL A 424 9.15 -40.60 2.02
C VAL A 424 9.19 -41.42 0.73
N GLU A 425 10.18 -41.17 -0.13
CA GLU A 425 10.35 -41.91 -1.38
C GLU A 425 10.64 -43.40 -1.15
N ASN A 426 11.55 -43.73 -0.23
CA ASN A 426 12.00 -45.11 -0.03
C ASN A 426 11.13 -45.93 0.93
N ASN A 427 10.56 -45.29 1.97
CA ASN A 427 9.87 -45.96 3.08
C ASN A 427 8.38 -45.62 3.17
N ALA A 428 7.88 -44.67 2.35
CA ALA A 428 6.53 -44.11 2.47
C ALA A 428 6.24 -43.51 3.87
N ALA A 429 7.28 -43.03 4.56
CA ALA A 429 7.20 -42.40 5.87
C ALA A 429 8.25 -41.27 5.96
N PRO A 430 7.99 -40.16 6.68
CA PRO A 430 8.93 -39.04 6.73
C PRO A 430 10.17 -39.31 7.59
N TRP A 431 10.11 -40.34 8.45
CA TRP A 431 11.24 -40.83 9.24
C TRP A 431 11.69 -42.21 8.77
N GLN A 432 12.90 -42.58 9.17
CA GLN A 432 13.49 -43.87 8.83
C GLN A 432 12.97 -44.98 9.77
N TYR A 433 11.77 -45.48 9.47
CA TYR A 433 11.21 -46.66 10.13
C TYR A 433 11.53 -47.95 9.38
N ASN A 434 11.43 -49.07 10.10
CA ASN A 434 11.33 -50.39 9.47
C ASN A 434 10.03 -50.44 8.63
N GLN A 435 10.02 -51.18 7.52
CA GLN A 435 8.82 -51.32 6.66
C GLN A 435 7.56 -51.73 7.44
N ALA A 436 7.68 -52.61 8.44
CA ALA A 436 6.57 -53.04 9.29
C ALA A 436 6.03 -51.92 10.21
N ASP A 437 6.91 -51.00 10.61
CA ASP A 437 6.64 -49.93 11.58
C ASP A 437 6.34 -48.58 10.91
N ARG A 438 6.35 -48.52 9.57
CA ARG A 438 6.29 -47.27 8.78
C ARG A 438 5.04 -46.43 8.99
N LEU A 439 3.99 -46.98 9.60
CA LEU A 439 2.75 -46.27 9.92
C LEU A 439 2.64 -45.84 11.39
N ASN A 440 3.61 -46.20 12.24
CA ASN A 440 3.55 -45.87 13.67
C ASN A 440 3.43 -44.37 13.92
N TRP A 441 4.07 -43.56 13.06
CA TRP A 441 3.98 -42.11 13.14
C TRP A 441 2.59 -41.51 12.88
N ALA A 442 1.72 -42.22 12.17
CA ALA A 442 0.35 -41.76 11.92
C ALA A 442 -0.57 -42.03 13.11
N ASN A 443 -0.11 -42.84 14.08
CA ASN A 443 -0.85 -43.23 15.28
C ASN A 443 -0.36 -42.52 16.55
N GLU A 444 0.66 -41.67 16.45
CA GLU A 444 1.10 -40.82 17.57
C GLU A 444 0.23 -39.54 17.58
N ASP A 445 -0.71 -39.49 18.54
CA ASP A 445 -1.52 -38.29 18.87
C ASP A 445 -0.70 -37.21 19.60
#